data_AF-A0A1Q4VC37-F1
#
_entry.id   AF-A0A1Q4VC37-F1
#
_cell.length_a   1.000
_cell.length_b   1.000
_cell.length_c   1.000
_cell.angle_alpha   90.00
_cell.angle_beta   90.00
_cell.angle_gamma   90.00
#
_symmetry.space_group_name_H-M   'P 1'
#
loop_
_entity.id
_entity.type
_entity.pdbx_description
1 polymer ?
#
loop_
_entity_poly.entity_id
_entity_poly.type
_entity_poly.pdbx_seq_one_letter_code
_entity_poly.pdbx_strand_id
1 'polypeptide(L)'
;MPRATSICLVAGCTARTLRDGRCGDHQLRRGWDRKSSRALGRPGDWNSRRARVLARDRFACQRCSSHKELEVDHIVPVARGGSWELDNLWVLCRSCHRRKTYYEDR
;
A
#
# COMPACT_ATOMS: atom_id res chain seq x y z
N MET A 1 7.55 39.59 14.62
CA MET A 1 8.92 39.54 14.05
C MET A 1 9.22 38.11 13.64
N PRO A 2 9.52 37.79 12.36
CA PRO A 2 9.92 36.44 11.98
C PRO A 2 11.23 36.09 12.69
N ARG A 3 11.32 34.90 13.31
CA ARG A 3 12.56 34.43 13.94
C ARG A 3 13.64 34.24 12.88
N ALA A 4 14.86 34.70 13.17
CA ALA A 4 16.02 34.50 12.30
C ALA A 4 16.19 33.00 12.00
N THR A 5 16.38 32.65 10.73
CA THR A 5 16.55 31.26 10.30
C THR A 5 17.89 30.75 10.79
N SER A 6 17.90 29.76 11.68
CA SER A 6 19.12 29.15 12.20
C SER A 6 19.87 28.35 11.13
N ILE A 7 21.17 28.13 11.34
CA ILE A 7 22.00 27.22 10.53
C ILE A 7 21.81 25.79 11.05
N CYS A 8 21.87 24.81 10.15
CA CYS A 8 21.76 23.40 10.47
C CYS A 8 22.73 22.99 11.58
N LEU A 9 22.24 22.24 12.58
CA LEU A 9 23.03 21.77 13.72
C LEU A 9 24.00 20.61 13.39
N VAL A 10 24.11 20.20 12.13
CA VAL A 10 25.01 19.12 11.70
C VAL A 10 26.38 19.73 11.44
N ALA A 11 27.43 19.13 12.01
CA ALA A 11 28.80 19.60 11.87
C ALA A 11 29.19 19.76 10.38
N GLY A 12 29.66 20.96 10.01
CA GLY A 12 30.04 21.28 8.63
C GLY A 12 28.88 21.65 7.69
N CYS A 13 27.62 21.61 8.14
CA CYS A 13 26.49 22.01 7.32
C CYS A 13 26.15 23.49 7.50
N THR A 14 26.29 24.29 6.44
CA THR A 14 25.97 25.72 6.44
C THR A 14 24.56 26.04 5.92
N ALA A 15 23.77 25.02 5.60
CA ALA A 15 22.42 25.18 5.09
C ALA A 15 21.46 25.71 6.18
N ARG A 16 20.45 26.46 5.74
CA ARG A 16 19.40 26.99 6.62
C ARG A 16 18.53 25.87 7.19
N THR A 17 18.15 25.98 8.46
CA THR A 17 17.23 25.05 9.10
C THR A 17 15.83 25.21 8.52
N LEU A 18 15.21 24.10 8.14
CA LEU A 18 13.79 24.06 7.78
C LEU A 18 12.94 23.68 9.00
N ARG A 19 13.31 22.61 9.69
CA ARG A 19 12.56 22.03 10.83
C ARG A 19 13.51 21.27 11.75
N ASP A 20 13.17 21.16 13.03
CA ASP A 20 13.92 20.38 14.03
C ASP A 20 15.42 20.74 14.13
N GLY A 21 15.78 22.00 13.80
CA GLY A 21 17.18 22.45 13.80
C GLY A 21 18.05 21.86 12.67
N ARG A 22 17.45 21.28 11.63
CA ARG A 22 18.17 20.66 10.49
C ARG A 22 17.71 21.20 9.13
N CYS A 23 18.62 21.20 8.17
CA CYS A 23 18.31 21.51 6.77
C CYS A 23 17.57 20.33 6.11
N GLY A 24 16.97 20.55 4.92
CA GLY A 24 16.17 19.52 4.22
C GLY A 24 16.94 18.23 3.90
N ASP A 25 18.24 18.33 3.65
CA ASP A 25 19.12 17.19 3.38
C ASP A 25 19.38 16.35 4.64
N HIS A 26 19.49 17.00 5.80
CA HIS A 26 19.78 16.37 7.09
C HIS A 26 18.53 16.08 7.93
N GLN A 27 17.33 16.23 7.38
CA GLN A 27 16.13 15.77 8.05
C GLN A 27 16.12 14.25 8.07
N LEU A 28 16.08 13.66 9.27
CA LEU A 28 15.87 12.23 9.41
C LEU A 28 14.49 11.91 8.85
N ARG A 29 14.43 10.97 7.89
CA ARG A 29 13.16 10.39 7.45
C ARG A 29 12.48 9.78 8.66
N ARG A 30 11.29 10.26 9.01
CA ARG A 30 10.56 9.75 10.17
C ARG A 30 10.10 8.33 9.84
N GLY A 31 9.90 7.51 10.87
CA GLY A 31 9.48 6.12 10.68
C GLY A 31 8.21 5.99 9.83
N TRP A 32 7.29 6.96 9.93
CA TRP A 32 6.04 7.03 9.18
C TRP A 32 6.18 7.59 7.75
N ASP A 33 7.32 8.17 7.38
CA ASP A 33 7.60 8.55 5.97
C ASP A 33 7.93 7.32 5.12
N ARG A 34 8.29 6.20 5.75
CA ARG A 34 8.49 4.93 5.04
C ARG A 34 7.12 4.33 4.72
N LYS A 35 6.69 4.48 3.47
CA LYS A 35 5.56 3.70 2.95
C LYS A 35 5.83 2.21 3.19
N SER A 36 4.85 1.50 3.75
CA SER A 36 4.97 0.05 3.94
C SER A 36 5.19 -0.66 2.60
N SER A 37 5.83 -1.83 2.60
CA SER A 37 5.97 -2.66 1.39
C SER A 37 4.64 -2.90 0.68
N ARG A 38 3.56 -3.04 1.48
CA ARG A 38 2.17 -3.17 1.01
C ARG A 38 1.64 -1.91 0.30
N ALA A 39 2.15 -0.73 0.64
CA ALA A 39 1.78 0.54 0.02
C ALA A 39 2.66 0.91 -1.18
N LEU A 40 3.91 0.44 -1.23
CA LEU A 40 4.84 0.71 -2.32
C LEU A 40 4.41 0.07 -3.66
N GLY A 41 3.73 -1.08 -3.63
CA GLY A 41 3.29 -1.80 -4.83
C GLY A 41 1.86 -1.53 -5.27
N ARG A 42 1.07 -0.74 -4.52
CA ARG A 42 -0.35 -0.53 -4.83
C ARG A 42 -0.51 0.59 -5.88
N PRO A 43 -1.17 0.33 -7.02
CA PRO A 43 -1.45 1.39 -8.00
C PRO A 43 -2.41 2.44 -7.42
N GLY A 44 -2.24 3.70 -7.84
CA GLY A 44 -3.04 4.82 -7.34
C GLY A 44 -4.55 4.67 -7.60
N ASP A 45 -4.92 3.92 -8.64
CA ASP A 45 -6.30 3.64 -9.05
C ASP A 45 -6.89 2.35 -8.43
N TRP A 46 -6.28 1.80 -7.37
CA TRP A 46 -6.74 0.59 -6.69
C TRP A 46 -8.23 0.59 -6.32
N ASN A 47 -8.76 1.72 -5.81
CA ASN A 47 -10.17 1.81 -5.43
C ASN A 47 -11.09 1.60 -6.63
N SER A 48 -10.73 2.15 -7.80
CA SER A 48 -11.46 2.00 -9.05
C SER A 48 -11.39 0.57 -9.56
N ARG A 49 -10.19 -0.05 -9.54
CA ARG A 49 -10.03 -1.47 -9.92
C ARG A 49 -10.87 -2.38 -9.02
N ARG A 50 -10.79 -2.18 -7.70
CA ARG A 50 -11.57 -2.93 -6.71
C ARG A 50 -13.08 -2.85 -6.97
N ALA A 51 -13.60 -1.66 -7.24
CA ALA A 51 -15.02 -1.48 -7.57
C ALA A 51 -15.41 -2.23 -8.86
N ARG A 52 -14.56 -2.17 -9.90
CA ARG A 52 -14.79 -2.88 -11.16
C ARG A 52 -14.81 -4.40 -10.99
N VAL A 53 -13.88 -4.97 -10.22
CA VAL A 53 -13.85 -6.42 -9.95
C VAL A 53 -15.07 -6.86 -9.14
N LEU A 54 -15.45 -6.10 -8.11
CA LEU A 54 -16.66 -6.38 -7.33
C LEU A 54 -17.93 -6.35 -8.18
N ALA A 55 -18.07 -5.35 -9.06
CA ALA A 55 -19.20 -5.25 -9.98
C ALA A 55 -19.21 -6.39 -11.01
N ARG A 56 -18.05 -6.74 -11.59
CA ARG A 56 -17.89 -7.86 -12.52
C ARG A 56 -18.37 -9.17 -11.90
N ASP A 57 -17.96 -9.41 -10.66
CA ASP A 57 -18.22 -10.65 -9.92
C ASP A 57 -19.57 -10.61 -9.18
N ARG A 58 -20.44 -9.64 -9.51
CA ARG A 58 -21.79 -9.45 -8.94
C ARG A 58 -21.83 -9.40 -7.41
N PHE A 59 -20.77 -8.87 -6.78
CA PHE A 59 -20.63 -8.87 -5.32
C PHE A 59 -20.81 -10.28 -4.73
N ALA A 60 -20.24 -11.28 -5.40
CA ALA A 60 -20.27 -12.67 -4.96
C ALA A 60 -18.87 -13.28 -4.98
N CYS A 61 -18.59 -14.12 -3.99
CA CYS A 61 -17.37 -14.92 -3.96
C CYS A 61 -17.34 -15.87 -5.16
N GLN A 62 -16.27 -15.81 -5.95
CA GLN A 62 -16.10 -16.67 -7.14
C GLN A 62 -15.92 -18.16 -6.80
N ARG A 63 -15.66 -18.51 -5.53
CA ARG A 63 -15.48 -19.90 -5.09
C ARG A 63 -16.73 -20.54 -4.48
N CYS A 64 -17.51 -19.79 -3.71
CA CYS A 64 -18.63 -20.35 -2.95
C CYS A 64 -19.93 -19.55 -3.10
N SER A 65 -19.94 -18.51 -3.93
CA SER A 65 -21.08 -17.64 -4.17
C SER A 65 -21.63 -16.91 -2.94
N SER A 66 -20.88 -16.86 -1.83
CA SER A 66 -21.24 -16.04 -0.68
C SER A 66 -21.16 -14.56 -1.03
N HIS A 67 -22.10 -13.76 -0.53
CA HIS A 67 -22.09 -12.29 -0.67
C HIS A 67 -21.59 -11.58 0.60
N LYS A 68 -21.12 -12.35 1.60
CA LYS A 68 -20.66 -11.83 2.90
C LYS A 68 -19.14 -11.73 2.95
N GLU A 69 -18.64 -10.67 3.59
CA GLU A 69 -17.21 -10.42 3.86
C GLU A 69 -16.33 -10.61 2.61
N LEU A 70 -16.63 -9.84 1.56
CA LEU A 70 -15.95 -9.92 0.27
C LEU A 70 -14.65 -9.12 0.25
N GLU A 71 -13.60 -9.78 -0.22
CA GLU A 71 -12.26 -9.25 -0.40
C GLU A 71 -11.84 -9.43 -1.85
N VAL A 72 -11.12 -8.45 -2.41
CA VAL A 72 -10.50 -8.58 -3.73
C VAL A 72 -9.08 -9.08 -3.51
N ASP A 73 -8.80 -10.24 -4.06
CA ASP A 73 -7.52 -10.94 -3.93
C ASP A 73 -6.82 -11.04 -5.29
N HIS A 74 -5.53 -11.35 -5.29
CA HIS A 74 -4.79 -11.65 -6.52
C HIS A 74 -4.82 -13.14 -6.81
N ILE A 75 -5.14 -13.54 -8.04
CA ILE A 75 -5.09 -14.94 -8.48
C ILE A 75 -3.66 -15.45 -8.36
N VAL A 76 -2.70 -14.73 -8.93
CA VAL A 76 -1.26 -14.90 -8.70
C VAL A 76 -0.80 -13.86 -7.67
N PRO A 77 -0.27 -14.27 -6.51
CA PRO A 77 0.20 -13.34 -5.49
C PRO A 77 1.28 -12.38 -6.00
N VAL A 78 1.26 -11.13 -5.53
CA VAL A 78 2.28 -10.11 -5.88
C VAL A 78 3.69 -10.60 -5.52
N ALA A 79 3.84 -11.35 -4.43
CA ALA A 79 5.13 -11.95 -4.03
C ALA A 79 5.68 -12.95 -5.06
N ARG A 80 4.83 -13.54 -5.90
CA ARG A 80 5.20 -14.46 -6.99
C ARG A 80 5.20 -13.77 -8.37
N GLY A 81 5.20 -12.44 -8.41
CA GLY A 81 5.20 -11.65 -9.66
C GLY A 81 3.81 -11.37 -10.24
N GLY A 82 2.74 -11.54 -9.46
CA GLY A 82 1.38 -11.21 -9.89
C GLY A 82 1.19 -9.74 -10.22
N SER A 83 0.42 -9.46 -11.29
CA SER A 83 0.08 -8.11 -11.72
C SER A 83 -1.13 -7.54 -10.95
N TRP A 84 -1.30 -6.22 -10.98
CA TRP A 84 -2.49 -5.56 -10.41
C TRP A 84 -3.62 -5.39 -11.44
N GLU A 85 -3.50 -6.04 -12.60
CA GLU A 85 -4.46 -5.98 -13.69
C GLU A 85 -5.77 -6.68 -13.30
N LEU A 86 -6.89 -6.24 -13.86
CA LEU A 86 -8.21 -6.78 -13.53
C LEU A 86 -8.34 -8.28 -13.79
N ASP A 87 -7.56 -8.80 -14.74
CA ASP A 87 -7.50 -10.23 -15.06
C ASP A 87 -6.91 -11.05 -13.90
N ASN A 88 -5.91 -10.50 -13.21
CA ASN A 88 -5.29 -11.15 -12.05
C ASN A 88 -6.05 -10.88 -10.73
N LEU A 89 -7.20 -10.21 -10.77
CA LEU A 89 -7.99 -9.88 -9.59
C LEU A 89 -9.33 -10.63 -9.60
N TRP A 90 -9.73 -11.11 -8.43
CA TRP A 90 -11.00 -11.81 -8.23
C TRP A 90 -11.60 -11.55 -6.85
N VAL A 91 -12.91 -11.74 -6.72
CA VAL A 91 -13.62 -11.62 -5.44
C VAL A 91 -13.65 -12.96 -4.71
N LEU A 92 -13.17 -12.96 -3.48
CA LEU A 92 -13.28 -14.08 -2.54
C LEU A 92 -13.93 -13.61 -1.25
N CYS A 93 -14.73 -14.47 -0.60
CA CYS A 93 -15.09 -14.23 0.79
C CYS A 93 -13.91 -14.53 1.70
N ARG A 94 -13.91 -13.95 2.90
CA ARG A 94 -12.86 -14.12 3.92
C ARG A 94 -12.45 -15.57 4.18
N SER A 95 -13.42 -16.49 4.23
CA SER A 95 -13.16 -17.91 4.47
C SER A 95 -12.44 -18.57 3.28
N CYS A 96 -12.87 -18.29 2.04
CA CYS A 96 -12.21 -18.78 0.84
C CYS A 96 -10.82 -18.16 0.65
N HIS A 97 -10.66 -16.88 0.96
CA HIS A 97 -9.40 -16.18 0.90
C HIS A 97 -8.38 -16.77 1.89
N ARG A 98 -8.78 -16.94 3.17
CA ARG A 98 -7.92 -17.60 4.18
C ARG A 98 -7.49 -19.01 3.75
N ARG A 99 -8.40 -19.78 3.15
CA ARG A 99 -8.10 -21.12 2.65
C ARG A 99 -7.10 -21.08 1.50
N LYS A 100 -7.21 -20.11 0.59
CA LYS A 100 -6.22 -19.89 -0.48
C LYS A 100 -4.86 -19.55 0.11
N THR A 101 -4.78 -18.56 0.99
CA THR A 101 -3.51 -18.16 1.62
C THR A 101 -2.81 -19.33 2.29
N TYR A 102 -3.55 -20.21 2.99
CA TYR A 102 -2.99 -21.41 3.63
C TYR A 102 -2.34 -22.38 2.63
N TYR A 103 -2.92 -22.56 1.43
CA TYR A 103 -2.35 -23.43 0.42
C TYR A 103 -1.22 -22.77 -0.39
N GLU A 104 -1.19 -21.43 -0.48
CA GLU A 104 -0.14 -20.70 -1.19
C GLU A 104 1.13 -20.48 -0.38
N ASP A 105 1.02 -20.52 0.95
CA ASP A 105 2.15 -20.44 1.90
C ASP A 105 2.84 -21.80 2.11
N ARG A 106 2.16 -22.89 1.76
CA ARG A 106 2.67 -24.27 1.84
C ARG A 106 3.51 -24.66 0.63
#